data_AF-A0A7J7QKF3-F1
#
_entry.id   AF-A0A7J7QKF3-F1
#
_cell.length_a   1.000
_cell.length_b   1.000
_cell.length_c   1.000
_cell.angle_alpha   90.00
_cell.angle_beta   90.00
_cell.angle_gamma   90.00
#
_symmetry.space_group_name_H-M   'P 1'
#
loop_
_entity.id
_entity.type
_entity.pdbx_description
1 polymer ?
#
loop_
_entity_poly.entity_id
_entity_poly.type
_entity_poly.pdbx_seq_one_letter_code
_entity_poly.pdbx_strand_id
1 'polypeptide(L)'
;MYSALLPASVHLTRLHLCWDQGCLLPIHCWEHVFAAGWQLPLLEQLWIGLPDSMWDNEDVSDLEIVDSVAYLEPCLGGSELRHLVQCCLVLEFLSIPGVVRPGLGVSHLTALTALTGLFVGGGVVDDNAASTALAQLTGLRRLQVHAGPGMTDQGLLAMSALRSLTRLGAWDCGISSAVADQDITITIVGFETQGTEVPDVWLQVLARCTRSEDCQVDAINGLVALTTAQELAIAEQCKALTTSLRLQLEAKQKAAQIMLLQQDILASMQAQLDTAQAAVAVVKQQLGASQAQLVAAEARAAGLEQQLAAEQAELAVIQEQVAAAQAQPSS
;
A
#
# COMPACT_ATOMS: atom_id res chain seq x y z
N MET A 1 -12.14 -21.24 48.92
CA MET A 1 -11.87 -22.13 47.78
C MET A 1 -12.62 -21.60 46.55
N TYR A 2 -12.27 -20.41 46.07
CA TYR A 2 -12.91 -19.75 44.92
C TYR A 2 -11.80 -19.35 43.94
N SER A 3 -11.20 -20.32 43.27
CA SER A 3 -10.18 -20.07 42.26
C SER A 3 -10.41 -21.02 41.09
N ALA A 4 -10.27 -20.48 39.89
CA ALA A 4 -10.00 -21.17 38.63
C ALA A 4 -11.14 -21.47 37.63
N LEU A 5 -12.19 -20.64 37.49
CA LEU A 5 -13.11 -20.79 36.33
C LEU A 5 -12.75 -19.93 35.10
N LEU A 6 -12.17 -18.74 35.26
CA LEU A 6 -11.65 -17.96 34.13
C LEU A 6 -10.52 -18.64 33.32
N PRO A 7 -9.52 -19.31 33.92
CA PRO A 7 -8.36 -19.83 33.17
C PRO A 7 -8.67 -20.99 32.21
N ALA A 8 -9.88 -21.54 32.21
CA ALA A 8 -10.25 -22.63 31.30
C ALA A 8 -10.77 -22.15 29.94
N SER A 9 -11.15 -20.87 29.80
CA SER A 9 -11.79 -20.37 28.59
C SER A 9 -10.79 -19.71 27.64
N VAL A 10 -10.09 -20.54 26.86
CA VAL A 10 -9.21 -20.06 25.77
C VAL A 10 -9.97 -19.35 24.64
N HIS A 11 -11.30 -19.43 24.63
CA HIS A 11 -12.20 -18.85 23.63
C HIS A 11 -12.88 -17.56 24.11
N LEU A 12 -12.52 -17.04 25.28
CA LEU A 12 -13.13 -15.83 25.81
C LEU A 12 -12.65 -14.61 24.99
N THR A 13 -13.56 -14.03 24.21
CA THR A 13 -13.27 -12.83 23.40
C THR A 13 -13.72 -11.53 24.07
N ARG A 14 -14.70 -11.61 24.99
CA ARG A 14 -15.27 -10.47 25.68
C ARG A 14 -15.46 -10.78 27.16
N LEU A 15 -15.05 -9.86 28.02
CA LEU A 15 -15.18 -9.99 29.47
C LEU A 15 -15.68 -8.67 30.07
N HIS A 16 -16.84 -8.73 30.72
CA HIS A 16 -17.44 -7.60 31.42
C HIS A 16 -17.36 -7.87 32.92
N LEU A 17 -16.60 -7.04 33.62
CA LEU A 17 -16.50 -6.98 35.07
C LEU A 17 -17.15 -5.67 35.52
N CYS A 18 -18.46 -5.58 35.29
CA CYS A 18 -19.25 -4.38 35.56
C CYS A 18 -20.13 -4.59 36.80
N TRP A 19 -20.38 -3.53 37.55
CA TRP A 19 -21.19 -3.60 38.77
C TRP A 19 -22.23 -2.48 38.81
N ASP A 20 -23.47 -2.86 39.11
CA ASP A 20 -24.63 -1.99 39.17
C ASP A 20 -24.78 -1.26 40.52
N GLN A 21 -24.18 -1.79 41.60
CA GLN A 21 -24.36 -1.26 42.97
C GLN A 21 -23.06 -1.07 43.77
N GLY A 22 -21.99 -0.61 43.12
CA GLY A 22 -20.78 -0.13 43.83
C GLY A 22 -19.94 -1.21 44.54
N CYS A 23 -20.22 -2.49 44.34
CA CYS A 23 -19.38 -3.57 44.84
C CYS A 23 -18.22 -3.84 43.87
N LEU A 24 -17.17 -3.03 43.95
CA LEU A 24 -15.92 -3.33 43.26
C LEU A 24 -15.30 -4.61 43.82
N LEU A 25 -14.64 -5.37 42.95
CA LEU A 25 -13.75 -6.44 43.42
C LEU A 25 -12.75 -5.84 44.42
N PRO A 26 -12.58 -6.44 45.62
CA PRO A 26 -11.54 -6.03 46.54
C PRO A 26 -10.19 -5.97 45.81
N ILE A 27 -9.35 -5.00 46.18
CA ILE A 27 -8.06 -4.71 45.50
C ILE A 27 -7.23 -5.98 45.25
N HIS A 28 -7.25 -6.94 46.18
CA HIS A 28 -6.48 -8.19 46.10
C HIS A 28 -7.08 -9.26 45.18
N CYS A 29 -8.32 -9.09 44.71
CA CYS A 29 -8.95 -10.03 43.80
C CYS A 29 -8.37 -9.96 42.39
N TRP A 30 -7.78 -8.83 41.99
CA TRP A 30 -7.19 -8.66 40.65
C TRP A 30 -6.01 -9.60 40.40
N GLU A 31 -5.20 -9.89 41.42
CA GLU A 31 -4.12 -10.88 41.34
C GLU A 31 -4.63 -12.31 41.12
N HIS A 32 -5.90 -12.56 41.45
CA HIS A 32 -6.55 -13.85 41.19
C HIS A 32 -7.31 -13.88 39.87
N VAL A 33 -7.78 -12.73 39.38
CA VAL A 33 -8.46 -12.60 38.08
C VAL A 33 -7.45 -12.58 36.93
N PHE A 34 -6.31 -11.90 37.12
CA PHE A 34 -5.20 -11.79 36.17
C PHE A 34 -3.90 -12.25 36.83
N ALA A 35 -3.86 -13.50 37.26
CA ALA A 35 -2.69 -14.05 37.93
C ALA A 35 -1.49 -14.12 36.99
N ALA A 36 -0.28 -13.95 37.55
CA ALA A 36 0.95 -14.04 36.79
C ALA A 36 1.05 -15.38 36.05
N GLY A 37 1.34 -15.32 34.74
CA GLY A 37 1.41 -16.49 33.87
C GLY A 37 0.08 -16.88 33.19
N TRP A 38 -1.02 -16.16 33.46
CA TRP A 38 -2.25 -16.33 32.72
C TRP A 38 -2.19 -15.59 31.38
N GLN A 39 -2.74 -16.22 30.35
CA GLN A 39 -2.88 -15.61 29.04
C GLN A 39 -4.32 -15.80 28.58
N LEU A 40 -4.92 -14.69 28.15
CA LEU A 40 -6.22 -14.66 27.49
C LEU A 40 -5.96 -14.24 26.03
N PRO A 41 -5.40 -15.14 25.21
CA PRO A 41 -4.84 -14.79 23.91
C PRO A 41 -5.89 -14.41 22.86
N LEU A 42 -7.18 -14.61 23.16
CA LEU A 42 -8.30 -14.23 22.30
C LEU A 42 -9.17 -13.13 22.92
N LEU A 43 -8.81 -12.58 24.09
CA LEU A 43 -9.62 -11.55 24.73
C LEU A 43 -9.42 -10.22 24.00
N GLU A 44 -10.40 -9.87 23.17
CA GLU A 44 -10.42 -8.66 22.36
C GLU A 44 -11.03 -7.48 23.12
N GLN A 45 -11.97 -7.72 24.04
CA GLN A 45 -12.71 -6.64 24.70
C GLN A 45 -12.86 -6.87 26.21
N LEU A 46 -12.50 -5.86 26.99
CA LEU A 46 -12.50 -5.91 28.45
C LEU A 46 -13.13 -4.64 29.02
N TRP A 47 -14.17 -4.80 29.83
CA TRP A 47 -14.82 -3.71 30.56
C TRP A 47 -14.71 -3.96 32.05
N ILE A 48 -14.28 -2.94 32.79
CA ILE A 48 -14.15 -2.97 34.23
C ILE A 48 -14.79 -1.71 34.80
N GLY A 49 -15.74 -1.87 35.73
CA GLY A 49 -16.45 -0.75 36.36
C GLY A 49 -17.84 -0.56 35.76
N LEU A 50 -18.02 0.45 34.91
CA LEU A 50 -19.34 0.79 34.36
C LEU A 50 -19.74 -0.16 33.21
N PRO A 51 -21.03 -0.52 33.10
CA PRO A 51 -21.53 -1.35 32.01
C PRO A 51 -21.42 -0.68 30.65
N ASP A 52 -21.23 -1.48 29.60
CA ASP A 52 -21.14 -1.02 28.21
C ASP A 52 -22.37 -0.19 27.79
N SER A 53 -23.55 -0.57 28.31
CA SER A 53 -24.81 0.11 28.06
C SER A 53 -24.90 1.54 28.58
N MET A 54 -23.95 2.01 29.40
CA MET A 54 -23.94 3.43 29.81
C MET A 54 -23.33 4.34 28.75
N TRP A 55 -22.45 3.83 27.89
CA TRP A 55 -21.69 4.68 26.95
C TRP A 55 -22.41 4.92 25.63
N ASP A 56 -23.26 3.98 25.21
CA ASP A 56 -24.01 4.04 23.95
C ASP A 56 -25.48 4.44 24.17
N ASN A 57 -25.88 4.75 25.40
CA ASN A 57 -27.27 5.07 25.71
C ASN A 57 -27.50 6.59 25.66
N GLU A 58 -28.23 7.03 24.64
CA GLU A 58 -28.65 8.42 24.45
C GLU A 58 -29.49 8.97 25.62
N ASP A 59 -30.11 8.09 26.41
CA ASP A 59 -30.90 8.47 27.59
C ASP A 59 -30.06 8.74 28.84
N VAL A 60 -28.79 8.30 28.88
CA VAL A 60 -27.90 8.53 30.03
C VAL A 60 -27.20 9.85 29.84
N SER A 61 -27.40 10.78 30.78
CA SER A 61 -26.74 12.08 30.70
C SER A 61 -25.23 11.94 30.92
N ASP A 62 -24.43 12.73 30.20
CA ASP A 62 -22.98 12.76 30.38
C ASP A 62 -22.57 13.04 31.85
N LEU A 63 -23.38 13.82 32.56
CA LEU A 63 -23.19 14.11 33.98
C LEU A 63 -23.39 12.86 34.86
N GLU A 64 -24.35 11.99 34.53
CA GLU A 64 -24.58 10.74 35.25
C GLU A 64 -23.41 9.77 35.08
N ILE A 65 -22.80 9.75 33.89
CA ILE A 65 -21.57 8.99 33.64
C ILE A 65 -20.41 9.55 34.47
N VAL A 66 -20.19 10.87 34.42
CA VAL A 66 -19.13 11.53 35.19
C VAL A 66 -19.28 11.27 36.69
N ASP A 67 -20.48 11.46 37.23
CA ASP A 67 -20.79 11.19 38.63
C ASP A 67 -20.49 9.71 38.95
N SER A 68 -20.95 8.79 38.12
CA SER A 68 -20.70 7.36 38.31
C SER A 68 -19.22 7.04 38.32
N VAL A 69 -18.41 7.61 37.42
CA VAL A 69 -16.95 7.45 37.39
C VAL A 69 -16.30 8.05 38.64
N ALA A 70 -16.77 9.21 39.10
CA ALA A 70 -16.25 9.87 40.30
C ALA A 70 -16.56 9.11 41.60
N TYR A 71 -17.68 8.39 41.65
CA TYR A 71 -18.06 7.55 42.80
C TYR A 71 -17.39 6.16 42.82
N LEU A 72 -16.72 5.74 41.74
CA LEU A 72 -15.97 4.47 41.75
C LEU A 72 -14.72 4.59 42.63
N GLU A 73 -14.61 3.72 43.63
CA GLU A 73 -13.37 3.60 44.41
C GLU A 73 -12.25 3.00 43.53
N PRO A 74 -11.08 3.64 43.41
CA PRO A 74 -10.02 3.08 42.59
C PRO A 74 -9.47 1.76 43.16
N CYS A 75 -9.66 0.66 42.42
CA CYS A 75 -9.32 -0.69 42.86
C CYS A 75 -8.11 -1.32 42.12
N LEU A 76 -7.71 -0.77 40.97
CA LEU A 76 -6.54 -1.20 40.21
C LEU A 76 -5.29 -0.41 40.61
N GLY A 77 -4.29 -1.13 41.13
CA GLY A 77 -2.94 -0.63 41.33
C GLY A 77 -2.04 -0.82 40.09
N GLY A 78 -0.78 -0.38 40.19
CA GLY A 78 0.14 -0.38 39.04
C GLY A 78 0.66 -1.78 38.70
N SER A 79 0.78 -2.65 39.71
CA SER A 79 1.07 -4.08 39.55
C SER A 79 -0.06 -4.80 38.82
N GLU A 80 -1.29 -4.52 39.22
CA GLU A 80 -2.51 -5.14 38.72
C GLU A 80 -2.76 -4.73 37.26
N LEU A 81 -2.61 -3.44 36.95
CA LEU A 81 -2.69 -2.94 35.57
C LEU A 81 -1.61 -3.58 34.68
N ARG A 82 -0.38 -3.70 35.18
CA ARG A 82 0.70 -4.37 34.44
C ARG A 82 0.37 -5.84 34.18
N HIS A 83 -0.14 -6.57 35.18
CA HIS A 83 -0.51 -7.97 35.00
C HIS A 83 -1.67 -8.12 34.00
N LEU A 84 -2.68 -7.25 34.06
CA LEU A 84 -3.79 -7.22 33.09
C LEU A 84 -3.25 -7.06 31.66
N VAL A 85 -2.37 -6.08 31.43
CA VAL A 85 -1.75 -5.85 30.12
C VAL A 85 -0.97 -7.07 29.64
N GLN A 86 -0.22 -7.72 30.52
CA GLN A 86 0.55 -8.92 30.18
C GLN A 86 -0.33 -10.13 29.85
N CYS A 87 -1.53 -10.22 30.44
CA CYS A 87 -2.48 -11.30 30.17
C CYS A 87 -3.24 -11.12 28.85
N CYS A 88 -3.41 -9.87 28.39
CA CYS A 88 -4.38 -9.50 27.36
C CYS A 88 -3.74 -8.70 26.20
N LEU A 89 -2.69 -9.23 25.56
CA LEU A 89 -1.92 -8.48 24.54
C LEU A 89 -2.69 -8.19 23.23
N VAL A 90 -3.75 -8.96 22.94
CA VAL A 90 -4.56 -8.79 21.72
C VAL A 90 -5.77 -7.87 21.93
N LEU A 91 -5.82 -7.19 23.07
CA LEU A 91 -6.98 -6.38 23.43
C LEU A 91 -7.19 -5.24 22.43
N GLU A 92 -8.35 -5.21 21.81
CA GLU A 92 -8.79 -4.17 20.89
C GLU A 92 -9.60 -3.08 21.60
N PHE A 93 -10.29 -3.44 22.69
CA PHE A 93 -11.12 -2.52 23.46
C PHE A 93 -10.90 -2.68 24.97
N LEU A 94 -10.60 -1.57 25.64
CA LEU A 94 -10.44 -1.51 27.10
C LEU A 94 -11.28 -0.39 27.68
N SER A 95 -12.15 -0.72 28.64
CA SER A 95 -12.86 0.25 29.46
C SER A 95 -12.48 0.07 30.93
N ILE A 96 -11.80 1.09 31.47
CA ILE A 96 -11.33 1.18 32.87
C ILE A 96 -11.52 2.60 33.46
N PRO A 97 -12.69 3.25 33.32
CA PRO A 97 -12.88 4.59 33.85
C PRO A 97 -12.98 4.58 35.37
N GLY A 98 -12.20 5.42 36.04
CA GLY A 98 -12.25 5.61 37.50
C GLY A 98 -11.66 4.47 38.34
N VAL A 99 -11.33 3.33 37.74
CA VAL A 99 -10.88 2.14 38.48
C VAL A 99 -9.39 2.13 38.79
N VAL A 100 -8.56 2.94 38.11
CA VAL A 100 -7.11 3.02 38.35
C VAL A 100 -6.80 4.09 39.39
N ARG A 101 -5.95 3.78 40.37
CA ARG A 101 -5.60 4.75 41.43
C ARG A 101 -4.87 5.98 40.86
N PRO A 102 -5.24 7.19 41.33
CA PRO A 102 -4.51 8.41 41.01
C PRO A 102 -3.01 8.32 41.37
N GLY A 103 -2.18 9.01 40.59
CA GLY A 103 -0.72 9.03 40.79
C GLY A 103 0.02 7.77 40.31
N LEU A 104 -0.69 6.79 39.76
CA LEU A 104 -0.09 5.66 39.04
C LEU A 104 -0.03 5.99 37.54
N GLY A 105 1.13 5.79 36.93
CA GLY A 105 1.26 5.97 35.48
C GLY A 105 0.51 4.88 34.70
N VAL A 106 -0.28 5.26 33.70
CA VAL A 106 -0.92 4.35 32.73
C VAL A 106 0.02 3.92 31.59
N SER A 107 1.34 4.07 31.77
CA SER A 107 2.34 3.77 30.75
C SER A 107 2.37 2.30 30.34
N HIS A 108 1.93 1.38 31.20
CA HIS A 108 1.81 -0.04 30.85
C HIS A 108 0.82 -0.27 29.69
N LEU A 109 -0.18 0.59 29.50
CA LEU A 109 -1.15 0.46 28.39
C LEU A 109 -0.47 0.53 27.02
N THR A 110 0.70 1.16 26.90
CA THR A 110 1.44 1.28 25.63
C THR A 110 1.86 -0.06 25.03
N ALA A 111 1.87 -1.14 25.82
CA ALA A 111 2.13 -2.49 25.31
C ALA A 111 0.92 -3.11 24.57
N LEU A 112 -0.29 -2.55 24.72
CA LEU A 112 -1.50 -3.00 24.03
C LEU A 112 -1.58 -2.40 22.62
N THR A 113 -0.73 -2.88 21.71
CA THR A 113 -0.61 -2.32 20.36
C THR A 113 -1.83 -2.59 19.46
N ALA A 114 -2.69 -3.54 19.84
CA ALA A 114 -3.93 -3.86 19.13
C ALA A 114 -5.10 -2.93 19.51
N LEU A 115 -4.92 -2.06 20.52
CA LEU A 115 -6.00 -1.26 21.08
C LEU A 115 -6.52 -0.24 20.06
N THR A 116 -7.82 -0.33 19.77
CA THR A 116 -8.55 0.60 18.89
C THR A 116 -9.57 1.44 19.65
N GLY A 117 -10.03 0.97 20.83
CA GLY A 117 -10.93 1.71 21.72
C GLY A 117 -10.43 1.72 23.17
N LEU A 118 -10.41 2.90 23.79
CA LEU A 118 -10.01 3.06 25.18
C LEU A 118 -10.92 4.04 25.90
N PHE A 119 -11.58 3.57 26.95
CA PHE A 119 -12.31 4.42 27.91
C PHE A 119 -11.54 4.44 29.22
N VAL A 120 -11.08 5.62 29.62
CA VAL A 120 -10.29 5.85 30.84
C VAL A 120 -10.88 7.03 31.60
N GLY A 121 -10.50 7.17 32.86
CA GLY A 121 -11.05 8.24 33.67
C GLY A 121 -10.58 8.25 35.10
N GLY A 122 -11.04 9.23 35.86
CA GLY A 122 -10.62 9.49 37.23
C GLY A 122 -9.29 10.26 37.29
N GLY A 123 -8.81 10.48 38.52
CA GLY A 123 -7.59 11.26 38.79
C GLY A 123 -6.26 10.64 38.31
N VAL A 124 -6.30 9.54 37.54
CA VAL A 124 -5.14 8.96 36.87
C VAL A 124 -4.84 9.64 35.53
N VAL A 125 -5.84 10.28 34.91
CA VAL A 125 -5.70 10.92 33.61
C VAL A 125 -5.33 12.39 33.81
N ASP A 126 -4.06 12.67 33.62
CA ASP A 126 -3.47 14.01 33.62
C ASP A 126 -2.66 14.28 32.34
N ASP A 127 -2.12 15.49 32.19
CA ASP A 127 -1.32 15.87 31.02
C ASP A 127 -0.08 14.98 30.81
N ASN A 128 0.50 14.46 31.90
CA ASN A 128 1.64 13.56 31.84
C ASN A 128 1.22 12.17 31.34
N ALA A 129 0.11 11.62 31.83
CA ALA A 129 -0.48 10.39 31.32
C ALA A 129 -0.86 10.53 29.84
N ALA A 130 -1.44 11.68 29.47
CA ALA A 130 -1.79 12.01 28.09
C ALA A 130 -0.54 11.96 27.18
N SER A 131 0.50 12.73 27.50
CA SER A 131 1.70 12.87 26.67
C SER A 131 2.62 11.64 26.66
N THR A 132 2.76 10.93 27.79
CA THR A 132 3.74 9.83 27.91
C THR A 132 3.17 8.45 27.60
N ALA A 133 1.86 8.26 27.74
CA ALA A 133 1.22 6.97 27.59
C ALA A 133 0.13 6.98 26.52
N LEU A 134 -0.92 7.81 26.70
CA LEU A 134 -2.08 7.77 25.81
C LEU A 134 -1.74 8.20 24.38
N ALA A 135 -0.90 9.23 24.20
CA ALA A 135 -0.44 9.69 22.89
C ALA A 135 0.38 8.65 22.10
N GLN A 136 0.93 7.63 22.77
CA GLN A 136 1.72 6.56 22.13
C GLN A 136 0.84 5.46 21.52
N LEU A 137 -0.46 5.42 21.86
CA LEU A 137 -1.41 4.43 21.37
C LEU A 137 -1.94 4.81 19.97
N THR A 138 -1.03 4.95 19.01
CA THR A 138 -1.30 5.49 17.66
C THR A 138 -2.31 4.69 16.82
N GLY A 139 -2.64 3.46 17.24
CA GLY A 139 -3.71 2.63 16.67
C GLY A 139 -5.12 2.97 17.17
N LEU A 140 -5.27 3.83 18.20
CA LEU A 140 -6.57 4.20 18.75
C LEU A 140 -7.43 4.92 17.73
N ARG A 141 -8.68 4.45 17.62
CA ARG A 141 -9.75 5.04 16.82
C ARG A 141 -10.80 5.71 17.69
N ARG A 142 -10.99 5.23 18.92
CA ARG A 142 -11.94 5.76 19.90
C ARG A 142 -11.24 5.97 21.24
N LEU A 143 -11.23 7.19 21.74
CA LEU A 143 -10.73 7.53 23.06
C LEU A 143 -11.80 8.31 23.80
N GLN A 144 -12.12 7.86 25.01
CA GLN A 144 -12.97 8.60 25.92
C GLN A 144 -12.27 8.77 27.26
N VAL A 145 -12.25 10.01 27.75
CA VAL A 145 -11.71 10.39 29.05
C VAL A 145 -12.84 10.92 29.91
N HIS A 146 -13.04 10.37 31.09
CA HIS A 146 -14.14 10.73 31.99
C HIS A 146 -13.62 11.14 33.37
N ALA A 147 -14.10 12.25 33.93
CA ALA A 147 -13.71 12.71 35.27
C ALA A 147 -12.18 12.80 35.44
N GLY A 148 -11.50 13.43 34.48
CA GLY A 148 -10.05 13.59 34.42
C GLY A 148 -9.62 15.02 34.72
N PRO A 149 -9.78 15.55 35.96
CA PRO A 149 -9.58 16.97 36.25
C PRO A 149 -8.13 17.43 36.03
N GLY A 150 -7.17 16.51 36.02
CA GLY A 150 -5.76 16.80 35.76
C GLY A 150 -5.41 16.88 34.27
N MET A 151 -6.33 16.53 33.37
CA MET A 151 -6.13 16.64 31.92
C MET A 151 -6.60 18.01 31.44
N THR A 152 -5.65 18.86 31.08
CA THR A 152 -5.86 20.24 30.64
C THR A 152 -5.76 20.38 29.11
N ASP A 153 -5.73 21.61 28.61
CA ASP A 153 -5.49 21.92 27.21
C ASP A 153 -4.16 21.34 26.68
N GLN A 154 -3.16 21.18 27.55
CA GLN A 154 -1.87 20.58 27.19
C GLN A 154 -1.99 19.06 27.00
N GLY A 155 -2.69 18.36 27.89
CA GLY A 155 -2.99 16.94 27.74
C GLY A 155 -3.85 16.68 26.51
N LEU A 156 -4.85 17.53 26.26
CA LEU A 156 -5.65 17.46 25.05
C LEU A 156 -4.79 17.70 23.79
N LEU A 157 -3.90 18.69 23.79
CA LEU A 157 -2.97 18.93 22.68
C LEU A 157 -2.10 17.70 22.39
N ALA A 158 -1.62 17.00 23.43
CA ALA A 158 -0.85 15.78 23.27
C ALA A 158 -1.63 14.67 22.54
N MET A 159 -2.97 14.64 22.66
CA MET A 159 -3.82 13.69 21.92
C MET A 159 -3.82 13.94 20.41
N SER A 160 -3.35 15.08 19.93
CA SER A 160 -3.17 15.30 18.50
C SER A 160 -2.21 14.29 17.86
N ALA A 161 -1.31 13.67 18.62
CA ALA A 161 -0.45 12.59 18.14
C ALA A 161 -1.22 11.36 17.63
N LEU A 162 -2.47 11.16 18.08
CA LEU A 162 -3.34 10.05 17.70
C LEU A 162 -3.98 10.29 16.33
N ARG A 163 -3.17 10.16 15.25
CA ARG A 163 -3.61 10.45 13.88
C ARG A 163 -4.74 9.53 13.37
N SER A 164 -4.87 8.34 13.94
CA SER A 164 -5.93 7.36 13.60
C SER A 164 -7.26 7.62 14.32
N LEU A 165 -7.31 8.62 15.21
CA LEU A 165 -8.45 8.84 16.09
C LEU A 165 -9.64 9.37 15.30
N THR A 166 -10.75 8.65 15.38
CA THR A 166 -12.03 8.98 14.72
C THR A 166 -13.08 9.46 15.70
N ARG A 167 -12.92 9.17 16.99
CA ARG A 167 -13.77 9.65 18.08
C ARG A 167 -12.93 10.01 19.29
N LEU A 168 -13.10 11.24 19.78
CA LEU A 168 -12.55 11.73 21.04
C LEU A 168 -13.69 12.29 21.89
N GLY A 169 -13.73 11.87 23.16
CA GLY A 169 -14.59 12.41 24.19
C GLY A 169 -13.79 12.70 25.46
N ALA A 170 -14.09 13.79 26.15
CA ALA A 170 -13.35 14.24 27.34
C ALA A 170 -14.27 14.99 28.32
N TRP A 171 -14.93 14.27 29.20
CA TRP A 171 -15.91 14.82 30.12
C TRP A 171 -15.29 15.12 31.47
N ASP A 172 -15.69 16.25 32.06
CA ASP A 172 -15.21 16.71 33.37
C ASP A 172 -13.68 16.66 33.50
N CYS A 173 -13.03 17.27 32.50
CA CYS A 173 -11.58 17.44 32.44
C CYS A 173 -11.21 18.90 32.72
N GLY A 174 -9.96 19.16 33.09
CA GLY A 174 -9.41 20.50 33.32
C GLY A 174 -9.18 21.33 32.04
N ILE A 175 -9.94 21.05 30.98
CA ILE A 175 -9.84 21.73 29.68
C ILE A 175 -10.52 23.09 29.78
N SER A 176 -9.86 24.14 29.30
CA SER A 176 -10.36 25.51 29.39
C SER A 176 -11.58 25.71 28.50
N SER A 177 -12.45 26.65 28.89
CA SER A 177 -13.61 27.03 28.09
C SER A 177 -13.24 27.59 26.71
N ALA A 178 -12.02 28.10 26.55
CA ALA A 178 -11.52 28.59 25.25
C ALA A 178 -11.35 27.45 24.24
N VAL A 179 -11.06 26.24 24.73
CA VAL A 179 -10.88 25.02 23.92
C VAL A 179 -12.18 24.21 23.83
N ALA A 180 -13.00 24.21 24.88
CA ALA A 180 -14.23 23.41 24.96
C ALA A 180 -15.37 23.89 24.02
N ASP A 181 -15.46 25.19 23.73
CA ASP A 181 -16.61 25.85 23.08
C ASP A 181 -17.92 25.77 23.91
N GLN A 182 -18.81 26.77 23.79
CA GLN A 182 -19.97 26.92 24.69
C GLN A 182 -21.08 25.88 24.51
N ASP A 183 -21.01 25.07 23.44
CA ASP A 183 -22.05 24.09 23.06
C ASP A 183 -21.69 22.63 23.39
N ILE A 184 -20.52 22.35 23.98
CA ILE A 184 -19.99 20.98 24.07
C ILE A 184 -19.27 20.75 25.43
N THR A 185 -19.97 20.13 26.40
CA THR A 185 -19.31 19.09 27.22
C THR A 185 -18.80 18.07 26.22
N ILE A 186 -17.53 17.64 26.27
CA ILE A 186 -16.85 16.94 25.15
C ILE A 186 -17.50 15.58 24.83
N THR A 187 -18.60 15.66 24.09
CA THR A 187 -19.43 14.58 23.60
C THR A 187 -19.16 14.49 22.11
N ILE A 188 -18.33 13.51 21.76
CA ILE A 188 -18.36 12.83 20.47
C ILE A 188 -18.02 13.77 19.29
N VAL A 189 -16.73 13.88 18.94
CA VAL A 189 -16.38 14.02 17.50
C VAL A 189 -16.62 12.65 16.85
N GLY A 190 -17.87 12.22 16.77
CA GLY A 190 -18.31 11.05 16.02
C GLY A 190 -19.05 11.55 14.81
N PHE A 191 -18.31 12.04 13.82
CA PHE A 191 -18.89 12.24 12.51
C PHE A 191 -19.04 10.87 11.86
N GLU A 192 -20.16 10.20 12.12
CA GLU A 192 -20.73 9.28 11.14
C GLU A 192 -21.42 10.12 10.05
N THR A 193 -20.62 10.81 9.24
CA THR A 193 -21.15 11.53 8.08
C THR A 193 -20.93 10.67 6.85
N GLN A 194 -22.04 10.17 6.30
CA GLN A 194 -22.08 9.69 4.94
C GLN A 194 -21.73 10.86 4.01
N GLY A 195 -20.47 10.96 3.62
CA GLY A 195 -20.01 11.79 2.50
C GLY A 195 -19.94 13.30 2.77
N THR A 196 -18.85 13.76 3.37
CA THR A 196 -18.00 14.89 2.93
C THR A 196 -16.86 15.02 3.94
N GLU A 197 -15.63 15.14 3.45
CA GLU A 197 -14.35 15.16 4.20
C GLU A 197 -14.38 16.08 5.44
N VAL A 198 -14.76 15.53 6.60
CA VAL A 198 -14.57 16.22 7.88
C VAL A 198 -13.09 16.17 8.23
N PRO A 199 -12.48 17.27 8.72
CA PRO A 199 -11.09 17.24 9.18
C PRO A 199 -10.91 16.19 10.26
N ASP A 200 -9.82 15.43 10.18
CA ASP A 200 -9.46 14.42 11.19
C ASP A 200 -9.57 14.99 12.62
N VAL A 201 -10.00 14.18 13.59
CA VAL A 201 -10.24 14.62 14.98
C VAL A 201 -9.03 15.36 15.56
N TRP A 202 -7.83 14.87 15.25
CA TRP A 202 -6.58 15.48 15.71
C TRP A 202 -6.35 16.89 15.14
N LEU A 203 -6.82 17.21 13.92
CA LEU A 203 -6.77 18.56 13.34
C LEU A 203 -7.71 19.50 14.09
N GLN A 204 -8.90 19.01 14.45
CA GLN A 204 -9.86 19.78 15.23
C GLN A 204 -9.31 20.10 16.62
N VAL A 205 -8.65 19.12 17.26
CA VAL A 205 -7.92 19.33 18.53
C VAL A 205 -6.87 20.42 18.36
N LEU A 206 -5.97 20.30 17.38
CA LEU A 206 -4.94 21.33 17.13
C LEU A 206 -5.55 22.71 16.91
N ALA A 207 -6.58 22.80 16.06
CA ALA A 207 -7.25 24.06 15.77
C ALA A 207 -7.88 24.69 17.02
N ARG A 208 -8.51 23.89 17.89
CA ARG A 208 -9.08 24.38 19.15
C ARG A 208 -8.00 24.79 20.14
N CYS A 209 -6.92 24.02 20.27
CA CYS A 209 -5.78 24.35 21.12
C CYS A 209 -5.09 25.67 20.72
N THR A 210 -5.24 26.16 19.48
CA THR A 210 -4.76 27.51 19.11
C THR A 210 -5.48 28.65 19.86
N ARG A 211 -6.62 28.37 20.49
CA ARG A 211 -7.38 29.33 21.31
C ARG A 211 -6.97 29.32 22.79
N SER A 212 -6.21 28.30 23.23
CA SER A 212 -5.74 28.17 24.61
C SER A 212 -4.56 29.09 24.89
N GLU A 213 -4.57 29.80 26.01
CA GLU A 213 -3.38 30.55 26.45
C GLU A 213 -2.23 29.63 26.84
N ASP A 214 -2.53 28.42 27.32
CA ASP A 214 -1.53 27.49 27.86
C ASP A 214 -0.78 26.72 26.76
N CYS A 215 -1.44 26.43 25.63
CA CYS A 215 -0.88 25.55 24.59
C CYS A 215 -0.94 26.09 23.15
N GLN A 216 -1.34 27.35 22.95
CA GLN A 216 -1.47 27.94 21.62
C GLN A 216 -0.19 27.87 20.79
N VAL A 217 0.97 28.20 21.37
CA VAL A 217 2.24 28.23 20.63
C VAL A 217 2.59 26.85 20.10
N ASP A 218 2.43 25.81 20.93
CA ASP A 218 2.71 24.43 20.55
C ASP A 218 1.69 23.91 19.52
N ALA A 219 0.41 24.29 19.65
CA ALA A 219 -0.61 23.98 18.67
C ALA A 219 -0.32 24.62 17.29
N ILE A 220 0.08 25.89 17.26
CA ILE A 220 0.48 26.58 16.03
C ILE A 220 1.71 25.92 15.41
N ASN A 221 2.73 25.61 16.21
CA ASN A 221 3.93 24.91 15.74
C ASN A 221 3.58 23.54 15.16
N GLY A 222 2.65 22.82 15.78
CA GLY A 222 2.11 21.56 15.25
C GLY A 222 1.45 21.73 13.89
N LEU A 223 0.60 22.74 13.71
CA LEU A 223 -0.03 23.06 12.42
C LEU A 223 0.99 23.45 11.35
N VAL A 224 1.98 24.27 11.69
CA VAL A 224 3.07 24.67 10.76
C VAL A 224 3.92 23.47 10.36
N ALA A 225 4.22 22.56 11.29
CA ALA A 225 4.97 21.36 10.98
C ALA A 225 4.23 20.45 9.97
N LEU A 226 2.90 20.39 10.07
CA LEU A 226 2.06 19.62 9.16
C LEU A 226 2.01 20.23 7.76
N THR A 227 1.81 21.55 7.65
CA THR A 227 1.82 22.23 6.35
C THR A 227 3.18 22.08 5.68
N THR A 228 4.27 22.21 6.45
CA THR A 228 5.64 22.02 5.95
C THR A 228 5.88 20.58 5.47
N ALA A 229 5.40 19.58 6.21
CA ALA A 229 5.52 18.18 5.82
C ALA A 229 4.71 17.87 4.54
N GLN A 230 3.51 18.44 4.41
CA GLN A 230 2.66 18.29 3.23
C GLN A 230 3.30 18.94 2.00
N GLU A 231 3.86 20.15 2.14
CA GLU A 231 4.59 20.82 1.06
C GLU A 231 5.80 20.01 0.58
N LEU A 232 6.56 19.42 1.51
CA LEU A 232 7.70 18.57 1.17
C LEU A 232 7.25 17.31 0.42
N ALA A 233 6.18 16.65 0.87
CA ALA A 233 5.63 15.48 0.21
C ALA A 233 5.15 15.79 -1.23
N ILE A 234 4.47 16.93 -1.41
CA ILE A 234 4.04 17.41 -2.75
C ILE A 234 5.26 17.70 -3.62
N ALA A 235 6.30 18.36 -3.08
CA ALA A 235 7.53 18.65 -3.82
C ALA A 235 8.24 17.36 -4.28
N GLU A 236 8.32 16.34 -3.43
CA GLU A 236 8.87 15.03 -3.78
C GLU A 236 8.06 14.33 -4.87
N GLN A 237 6.72 14.34 -4.76
CA GLN A 237 5.84 13.77 -5.78
C GLN A 237 5.99 14.48 -7.13
N CYS A 238 6.06 15.81 -7.14
CA CYS A 238 6.30 16.62 -8.35
C CYS A 238 7.66 16.30 -8.99
N LYS A 239 8.71 16.11 -8.18
CA LYS A 239 10.04 15.70 -8.66
C LYS A 239 10.01 14.30 -9.30
N ALA A 240 9.30 13.35 -8.68
CA ALA A 240 9.13 12.00 -9.21
C ALA A 240 8.39 12.03 -10.56
N LEU A 241 7.30 12.79 -10.64
CA LEU A 241 6.52 12.95 -11.86
C LEU A 241 7.34 13.57 -13.00
N THR A 242 8.12 14.61 -12.68
CA THR A 242 8.98 15.30 -13.66
C THR A 242 10.05 14.35 -14.20
N THR A 243 10.65 13.53 -13.33
CA THR A 243 11.64 12.50 -13.73
C THR A 243 11.00 11.45 -14.64
N SER A 244 9.80 10.97 -14.29
CA SER A 244 9.04 10.01 -15.11
C SER A 244 8.71 10.58 -16.50
N LEU A 245 8.23 11.82 -16.56
CA LEU A 245 7.90 12.48 -17.82
C LEU A 245 9.13 12.66 -18.72
N ARG A 246 10.28 13.03 -18.13
CA ARG A 246 11.55 13.14 -18.85
C ARG A 246 11.97 11.80 -19.47
N LEU A 247 11.91 10.71 -18.71
CA LEU A 247 12.25 9.38 -19.21
C LEU A 247 11.32 8.95 -20.35
N GLN A 248 10.01 9.25 -20.26
CA GLN A 248 9.08 8.98 -21.35
C GLN A 248 9.39 9.79 -22.60
N LEU A 249 9.79 11.07 -22.46
CA LEU A 249 10.18 11.91 -23.59
C LEU A 249 11.44 11.36 -24.27
N GLU A 250 12.47 11.01 -23.50
CA GLU A 250 13.71 10.42 -24.02
C GLU A 250 13.44 9.08 -24.72
N ALA A 251 12.55 8.24 -24.17
CA ALA A 251 12.12 6.99 -24.80
C ALA A 251 11.39 7.23 -26.13
N LYS A 252 10.48 8.22 -26.20
CA LYS A 252 9.79 8.60 -27.44
C LYS A 252 10.75 9.14 -28.50
N GLN A 253 11.72 9.95 -28.10
CA GLN A 253 12.75 10.47 -29.01
C GLN A 253 13.61 9.33 -29.58
N LYS A 254 14.06 8.40 -28.73
CA LYS A 254 14.80 7.22 -29.18
C LYS A 254 13.98 6.34 -30.13
N ALA A 255 12.70 6.12 -29.83
CA ALA A 255 11.81 5.36 -30.71
C ALA A 255 11.64 6.02 -32.09
N ALA A 256 11.48 7.36 -32.14
CA ALA A 256 11.41 8.10 -33.39
C ALA A 256 12.73 7.99 -34.19
N GLN A 257 13.88 8.06 -33.52
CA GLN A 257 15.18 7.92 -34.17
C GLN A 257 15.42 6.50 -34.72
N ILE A 258 14.98 5.46 -34.00
CA ILE A 258 14.99 4.08 -34.49
C ILE A 258 14.11 3.94 -35.73
N MET A 259 12.91 4.55 -35.74
CA MET A 259 12.00 4.51 -36.89
C MET A 259 12.62 5.13 -38.15
N LEU A 260 13.30 6.27 -38.02
CA LEU A 260 14.04 6.89 -39.14
C LEU A 260 15.16 5.99 -39.64
N LEU A 261 15.95 5.40 -38.74
CA LEU A 261 17.03 4.48 -39.12
C LEU A 261 16.48 3.24 -39.87
N GLN A 262 15.34 2.70 -39.42
CA GLN A 262 14.68 1.59 -40.09
C GLN A 262 14.21 1.96 -41.50
N GLN A 263 13.71 3.18 -41.69
CA GLN A 263 13.29 3.68 -43.00
C GLN A 263 14.48 3.81 -43.97
N ASP A 264 15.61 4.33 -43.50
CA ASP A 264 16.84 4.46 -44.30
C ASP A 264 17.40 3.08 -44.69
N ILE A 265 17.41 2.13 -43.75
CA ILE A 265 17.86 0.75 -44.02
C ILE A 265 16.95 0.10 -45.07
N LEU A 266 15.63 0.23 -44.93
CA LEU A 266 14.68 -0.31 -45.91
C LEU A 266 14.88 0.30 -47.30
N ALA A 267 15.09 1.61 -47.39
CA ALA A 267 15.37 2.29 -48.65
C ALA A 267 16.67 1.78 -49.29
N SER A 268 17.73 1.58 -48.49
CA SER A 268 19.00 1.02 -48.97
C SER A 268 18.85 -0.43 -49.45
N MET A 269 18.14 -1.27 -48.71
CA MET A 269 17.87 -2.65 -49.10
C MET A 269 17.05 -2.72 -50.40
N GLN A 270 16.07 -1.83 -50.58
CA GLN A 270 15.30 -1.77 -51.82
C GLN A 270 16.18 -1.39 -53.01
N ALA A 271 17.06 -0.40 -52.87
CA ALA A 271 18.00 -0.02 -53.93
C ALA A 271 18.98 -1.15 -54.29
N GLN A 272 19.44 -1.93 -53.30
CA GLN A 272 20.26 -3.11 -53.54
C GLN A 272 19.48 -4.21 -54.27
N LEU A 273 18.21 -4.43 -53.90
CA LEU A 273 17.34 -5.38 -54.56
C LEU A 273 17.11 -5.00 -56.04
N ASP A 274 16.83 -3.73 -56.32
CA ASP A 274 16.64 -3.23 -57.68
C ASP A 274 17.91 -3.40 -58.52
N THR A 275 19.08 -3.12 -57.93
CA THR A 275 20.39 -3.32 -58.58
C THR A 275 20.64 -4.80 -58.88
N ALA A 276 20.34 -5.69 -57.94
CA ALA A 276 20.48 -7.14 -58.13
C ALA A 276 19.52 -7.66 -59.21
N GLN A 277 18.28 -7.17 -59.24
CA GLN A 277 17.30 -7.51 -60.28
C GLN A 277 17.76 -7.06 -61.67
N ALA A 278 18.33 -5.86 -61.79
CA ALA A 278 18.92 -5.38 -63.03
C ALA A 278 20.09 -6.27 -63.49
N ALA A 279 20.98 -6.68 -62.57
CA ALA A 279 22.07 -7.60 -62.89
C ALA A 279 21.56 -8.97 -63.37
N VAL A 280 20.53 -9.52 -62.72
CA VAL A 280 19.89 -10.78 -63.14
C VAL A 280 19.28 -10.66 -64.54
N ALA A 281 18.67 -9.51 -64.87
CA ALA A 281 18.13 -9.27 -66.21
C ALA A 281 19.24 -9.29 -67.28
N VAL A 282 20.39 -8.67 -67.00
CA VAL A 282 21.57 -8.70 -67.89
C VAL A 282 22.08 -10.13 -68.08
N VAL A 283 22.22 -10.90 -67.01
CA VAL A 283 22.67 -12.31 -67.08
C VAL A 283 21.68 -13.16 -67.89
N LYS A 284 20.37 -12.98 -67.70
CA LYS A 284 19.35 -13.66 -68.51
C LYS A 284 19.48 -13.34 -70.00
N GLN A 285 19.74 -12.08 -70.34
CA GLN A 285 19.96 -11.67 -71.73
C GLN A 285 21.22 -12.31 -72.32
N GLN A 286 22.33 -12.33 -71.58
CA GLN A 286 23.58 -12.99 -71.99
C GLN A 286 23.41 -14.51 -72.17
N LEU A 287 22.66 -15.16 -71.28
CA LEU A 287 22.34 -16.58 -71.38
C LEU A 287 21.53 -16.87 -72.65
N GLY A 288 20.51 -16.06 -72.95
CA GLY A 288 19.73 -16.19 -74.18
C GLY A 288 20.59 -16.01 -75.43
N ALA A 289 21.51 -15.04 -75.43
CA ALA A 289 22.46 -14.85 -76.53
C ALA A 289 23.40 -16.06 -76.70
N SER A 290 23.90 -16.62 -75.60
CA SER A 290 24.79 -17.79 -75.61
C SER A 290 24.05 -19.05 -76.10
N GLN A 291 22.80 -19.25 -75.68
CA GLN A 291 21.94 -20.33 -76.19
C GLN A 291 21.70 -20.20 -77.70
N ALA A 292 21.44 -18.98 -78.20
CA ALA A 292 21.29 -18.75 -79.64
C ALA A 292 22.59 -19.06 -80.42
N GLN A 293 23.75 -18.70 -79.87
CA GLN A 293 25.05 -19.05 -80.44
C GLN A 293 25.28 -20.57 -80.48
N LEU A 294 24.89 -21.29 -79.42
CA LEU A 294 25.00 -22.75 -79.36
C LEU A 294 24.14 -23.41 -80.44
N VAL A 295 22.87 -23.03 -80.56
CA VAL A 295 21.98 -23.56 -81.61
C VAL A 295 22.54 -23.29 -83.01
N ALA A 296 23.11 -22.10 -83.23
CA ALA A 296 23.75 -21.77 -84.50
C ALA A 296 25.01 -22.62 -84.77
N ALA A 297 25.79 -22.95 -83.73
CA ALA A 297 26.96 -23.81 -83.83
C ALA A 297 26.56 -25.28 -84.11
N GLU A 298 25.54 -25.79 -83.43
CA GLU A 298 24.97 -27.12 -83.67
C GLU A 298 24.46 -27.26 -85.12
N ALA A 299 23.75 -26.25 -85.63
CA ALA A 299 23.31 -26.23 -87.03
C ALA A 299 24.48 -26.24 -88.03
N ARG A 300 25.56 -25.52 -87.74
CA ARG A 300 26.78 -25.55 -88.56
C ARG A 300 27.46 -26.92 -88.52
N ALA A 301 27.54 -27.55 -87.35
CA ALA A 301 28.11 -28.88 -87.19
C ALA A 301 27.32 -29.92 -88.00
N ALA A 302 25.99 -29.91 -87.90
CA ALA A 302 25.13 -30.77 -88.72
C ALA A 302 25.31 -30.55 -90.23
N GLY A 303 25.50 -29.29 -90.66
CA GLY A 303 25.82 -28.96 -92.05
C GLY A 303 27.17 -29.54 -92.50
N LEU A 304 28.21 -29.47 -91.66
CA LEU A 304 29.51 -30.08 -91.94
C LEU A 304 29.43 -31.61 -91.98
N GLU A 305 28.64 -32.24 -91.10
CA GLU A 305 28.41 -33.69 -91.14
C GLU A 305 27.74 -34.14 -92.45
N GLN A 306 26.75 -33.37 -92.95
CA GLN A 306 26.16 -33.64 -94.26
C GLN A 306 27.17 -33.50 -95.40
N GLN A 307 28.03 -32.48 -95.36
CA GLN A 307 29.10 -32.31 -96.36
C GLN A 307 30.08 -33.49 -96.32
N LEU A 308 30.50 -33.92 -95.13
CA LEU A 308 31.38 -35.08 -94.97
C LEU A 308 30.72 -36.35 -95.50
N ALA A 309 29.43 -36.58 -95.23
CA ALA A 309 28.69 -37.72 -95.75
C ALA A 309 28.58 -37.68 -97.28
N ALA A 310 28.38 -36.50 -97.87
CA ALA A 310 28.36 -36.32 -99.31
C ALA A 310 29.73 -36.62 -99.95
N GLU A 311 30.82 -36.09 -99.37
CA GLU A 311 32.18 -36.40 -99.84
C GLU A 311 32.52 -37.90 -99.69
N GLN A 312 32.09 -38.54 -98.59
CA GLN A 312 32.26 -39.99 -98.40
C GLN A 312 31.47 -40.79 -99.45
N ALA A 313 30.27 -40.35 -99.81
CA ALA A 313 29.47 -40.97 -100.88
C ALA A 313 30.12 -40.79 -102.26
N GLU A 314 30.65 -39.60 -102.57
CA GLU A 314 31.42 -39.38 -103.80
C GLU A 314 32.67 -40.26 -103.85
N LEU A 315 33.42 -40.37 -102.75
CA LEU A 315 34.55 -41.27 -102.64
C LEU A 315 34.15 -42.73 -102.86
N ALA A 316 33.01 -43.18 -102.32
CA ALA A 316 32.51 -44.53 -102.55
C ALA A 316 32.17 -44.79 -104.03
N VAL A 317 31.56 -43.82 -104.72
CA VAL A 317 31.30 -43.90 -106.17
C VAL A 317 32.60 -43.96 -106.96
N ILE A 318 33.60 -43.16 -106.60
CA ILE A 318 34.93 -43.19 -107.24
C ILE A 318 35.60 -44.55 -106.99
N GLN A 319 35.51 -45.11 -105.78
CA GLN A 319 36.04 -46.44 -105.47
C GLN A 319 35.34 -47.54 -106.30
N GLU A 320 34.02 -47.45 -106.48
CA GLU A 320 33.24 -48.38 -107.31
C GLU A 320 33.59 -48.26 -108.81
N GLN A 321 33.80 -47.03 -109.31
CA GLN A 321 34.28 -46.78 -110.68
C GLN A 321 35.71 -47.28 -110.90
N VAL A 322 36.60 -47.13 -109.92
CA VAL A 322 37.97 -47.68 -109.96
C VAL A 322 37.93 -49.21 -109.95
N ALA A 323 37.05 -49.82 -109.14
CA ALA A 323 36.84 -51.28 -109.15
C ALA A 323 36.28 -51.77 -110.51
N ALA A 324 35.36 -51.02 -111.13
CA ALA A 324 34.82 -51.31 -112.46
C ALA A 324 35.86 -51.15 -113.58
N ALA A 325 36.73 -50.13 -113.50
CA ALA A 325 37.83 -49.92 -114.44
C ALA A 325 38.93 -50.99 -114.31
N GLN A 326 39.09 -51.60 -113.13
CA GLN A 326 39.98 -52.76 -112.92
C GLN A 326 39.36 -54.09 -113.40
N ALA A 327 38.05 -54.13 -113.70
CA ALA A 327 37.33 -55.31 -114.16
C ALA A 327 37.07 -55.36 -115.68
N GLN A 328 37.51 -54.36 -116.46
CA GLN A 328 37.46 -54.42 -117.93
C GLN A 328 38.74 -55.07 -118.49
N PRO A 329 38.64 -56.25 -119.15
CA PRO A 329 39.77 -56.85 -119.85
C PRO A 329 40.03 -56.12 -121.16
N SER A 330 41.30 -55.77 -121.37
CA SER A 330 41.84 -55.35 -122.66
C SER A 330 41.69 -56.46 -123.69
N SER A 331 40.89 -56.21 -124.73
CA SER A 331 40.95 -56.90 -126.02
C SER A 331 40.50 -55.97 -127.13
#